data_AF-A0A522YTE6-F1
#
_entry.id   AF-A0A522YTE6-F1
#
_cell.length_a   1.000
_cell.length_b   1.000
_cell.length_c   1.000
_cell.angle_alpha   90.00
_cell.angle_beta   90.00
_cell.angle_gamma   90.00
#
_symmetry.space_group_name_H-M   'P 1'
#
loop_
_entity.id
_entity.type
_entity.pdbx_description
1 polymer ?
#
loop_
_entity_poly.entity_id
_entity_poly.type
_entity_poly.pdbx_seq_one_letter_code
_entity_poly.pdbx_strand_id
1 'polypeptide(L)'
;MDRQRLLDIAAEAIRTDLLEPQGLNAPYLPIDDGQGEFPMEIGLAVGVTRYTGAYGQPTSIGISDHPMHQRPLDVVATLAHEMLHSALPWEVDHGPVFEQHANAMGLIGPPTSTVPGPQFIDWFNRRIKPALA
;
A
#
# COMPACT_ATOMS: atom_id res chain seq x y z
N MET A 1 1.65 4.81 19.15
CA MET A 1 0.46 4.26 18.47
C MET A 1 0.80 2.85 18.01
N ASP A 2 -0.13 1.92 18.10
CA ASP A 2 0.05 0.56 17.59
C ASP A 2 0.13 0.55 16.05
N ARG A 3 0.91 -0.39 15.48
CA ARG A 3 1.16 -0.50 14.04
C ARG A 3 -0.11 -0.88 13.28
N GLN A 4 -0.94 -1.77 13.84
CA GLN A 4 -2.23 -2.09 13.23
C GLN A 4 -3.11 -0.84 13.09
N ARG A 5 -3.15 -0.01 14.14
CA ARG A 5 -3.91 1.25 14.11
C ARG A 5 -3.39 2.24 13.05
N LEU A 6 -2.08 2.27 12.77
CA LEU A 6 -1.53 3.05 11.65
C LEU A 6 -2.12 2.56 10.33
N LEU A 7 -2.08 1.24 10.12
CA LEU A 7 -2.51 0.60 8.89
C LEU A 7 -4.01 0.82 8.64
N ASP A 8 -4.85 0.69 9.68
CA ASP A 8 -6.30 0.89 9.55
C ASP A 8 -6.63 2.34 9.16
N ILE A 9 -6.00 3.33 9.81
CA ILE A 9 -6.21 4.75 9.52
C ILE A 9 -5.69 5.08 8.11
N ALA A 10 -4.52 4.57 7.77
CA ALA A 10 -3.91 4.80 6.47
C ALA A 10 -4.71 4.17 5.35
N ALA A 11 -5.20 2.94 5.51
CA ALA A 11 -6.00 2.24 4.50
C ALA A 11 -7.24 3.02 4.14
N GLU A 12 -8.00 3.49 5.15
CA GLU A 12 -9.19 4.29 4.90
C GLU A 12 -8.84 5.59 4.17
N ALA A 13 -7.79 6.30 4.61
CA ALA A 13 -7.38 7.54 3.99
C ALA A 13 -6.84 7.34 2.55
N ILE A 14 -6.10 6.26 2.28
CA ILE A 14 -5.64 5.92 0.93
C ILE A 14 -6.83 5.66 0.02
N ARG A 15 -7.81 4.88 0.50
CA ARG A 15 -9.02 4.56 -0.24
C ARG A 15 -9.77 5.83 -0.65
N THR A 16 -10.08 6.71 0.32
CA THR A 16 -10.90 7.90 0.08
C THR A 16 -10.15 9.02 -0.64
N ASP A 17 -8.88 9.24 -0.31
CA ASP A 17 -8.17 10.43 -0.75
C ASP A 17 -7.33 10.19 -2.00
N LEU A 18 -6.91 8.93 -2.24
CA LEU A 18 -5.96 8.59 -3.30
C LEU A 18 -6.56 7.68 -4.38
N LEU A 19 -7.39 6.69 -4.02
CA LEU A 19 -7.93 5.72 -4.99
C LEU A 19 -9.29 6.15 -5.58
N GLU A 20 -10.27 6.48 -4.73
CA GLU A 20 -11.61 6.89 -5.18
C GLU A 20 -11.59 8.09 -6.14
N PRO A 21 -10.76 9.14 -5.95
CA PRO A 21 -10.69 10.27 -6.88
C PRO A 21 -10.18 9.88 -8.28
N GLN A 22 -9.50 8.74 -8.39
CA GLN A 22 -9.06 8.16 -9.66
C GLN A 22 -10.09 7.20 -10.27
N GLY A 23 -11.26 7.04 -9.63
CA GLY A 23 -12.29 6.09 -10.05
C GLY A 23 -11.96 4.63 -9.70
N LEU A 24 -10.97 4.39 -8.84
CA LEU A 24 -10.57 3.06 -8.39
C LEU A 24 -11.35 2.66 -7.13
N ASN A 25 -11.81 1.41 -7.10
CA ASN A 25 -12.51 0.84 -5.95
C ASN A 25 -11.68 -0.30 -5.34
N ALA A 26 -10.92 0.00 -4.30
CA ALA A 26 -10.21 -1.02 -3.53
C ALA A 26 -11.18 -1.75 -2.58
N PRO A 27 -11.21 -3.09 -2.56
CA PRO A 27 -11.99 -3.82 -1.59
C PRO A 27 -11.46 -3.60 -0.17
N TYR A 28 -12.35 -3.72 0.82
CA TYR A 28 -11.94 -3.82 2.22
C TYR A 28 -11.28 -5.17 2.44
N LEU A 29 -9.97 -5.17 2.64
CA LEU A 29 -9.18 -6.38 2.86
C LEU A 29 -8.61 -6.38 4.29
N PRO A 30 -8.49 -7.56 4.92
CA PRO A 30 -7.64 -7.73 6.08
C PRO A 30 -6.22 -7.26 5.77
N ILE A 31 -5.66 -6.44 6.66
CA ILE A 31 -4.28 -5.96 6.57
C ILE A 31 -3.52 -6.53 7.76
N ASP A 32 -2.45 -7.28 7.47
CA ASP A 32 -1.54 -7.86 8.45
C ASP A 32 -0.26 -7.01 8.54
N ASP A 33 0.19 -6.74 9.76
CA ASP A 33 1.34 -5.89 10.07
C ASP A 33 2.70 -6.59 10.01
N GLY A 34 2.70 -7.87 9.63
CA GLY A 34 3.89 -8.69 9.42
C GLY A 34 4.50 -9.27 10.70
N GLN A 35 3.85 -9.11 11.86
CA GLN A 35 4.33 -9.65 13.14
C GLN A 35 3.83 -11.10 13.42
N GLY A 36 2.92 -11.63 12.60
CA GLY A 36 2.44 -13.01 12.70
C GLY A 36 3.34 -14.06 12.03
N GLU A 37 3.00 -15.35 12.18
CA GLU A 37 3.61 -16.51 11.47
C GLU A 37 3.30 -16.50 9.95
N PHE A 38 3.32 -15.33 9.31
CA PHE A 38 3.17 -15.22 7.87
C PHE A 38 4.57 -15.25 7.25
N PRO A 39 5.05 -16.41 6.78
CA PRO A 39 6.29 -16.45 6.03
C PRO A 39 6.07 -15.59 4.79
N MET A 40 6.71 -14.43 4.74
CA MET A 40 7.06 -13.86 3.44
C MET A 40 8.08 -14.81 2.82
N GLU A 41 7.57 -15.85 2.16
CA GLU A 41 8.34 -16.44 1.08
C GLU A 41 8.63 -15.31 0.11
N ILE A 42 9.90 -15.15 -0.27
CA ILE A 42 10.50 -14.04 -1.01
C ILE A 42 11.04 -12.95 -0.07
N GLY A 43 12.26 -13.18 0.42
CA GLY A 43 13.06 -12.25 1.24
C GLY A 43 13.51 -10.95 0.54
N LEU A 44 12.69 -10.39 -0.35
CA LEU A 44 12.90 -9.13 -1.07
C LEU A 44 11.67 -8.23 -1.11
N ALA A 45 10.45 -8.77 -0.99
CA ALA A 45 9.24 -7.94 -0.96
C ALA A 45 9.14 -7.24 0.41
N VAL A 46 8.62 -6.02 0.44
CA VAL A 46 8.35 -5.29 1.71
C VAL A 46 6.85 -5.22 2.01
N GLY A 47 5.99 -5.41 1.00
CA GLY A 47 4.55 -5.61 1.10
C GLY A 47 4.07 -6.65 0.07
N VAL A 48 2.84 -7.13 0.25
CA VAL A 48 2.20 -8.06 -0.70
C VAL A 48 0.67 -7.98 -0.66
N THR A 49 0.03 -7.90 -1.82
CA THR A 49 -1.38 -8.23 -2.03
C THR A 49 -1.54 -9.70 -2.42
N ARG A 50 -2.37 -10.44 -1.70
CA ARG A 50 -2.63 -11.86 -1.95
C ARG A 50 -3.95 -12.06 -2.69
N TYR A 51 -4.03 -13.10 -3.51
CA TYR A 51 -5.20 -13.38 -4.36
C TYR A 51 -5.74 -14.81 -4.13
N THR A 52 -7.02 -15.04 -4.46
CA THR A 52 -7.60 -16.39 -4.46
C THR A 52 -7.05 -17.25 -5.59
N GLY A 53 -6.05 -18.08 -5.30
CA GLY A 53 -5.32 -18.81 -6.36
C GLY A 53 -4.46 -17.85 -7.19
N ALA A 54 -3.93 -18.33 -8.32
CA ALA A 54 -2.91 -17.60 -9.07
C ALA A 54 -3.39 -16.29 -9.72
N TYR A 55 -4.70 -16.15 -9.98
CA TYR A 55 -5.29 -15.11 -10.83
C TYR A 55 -6.62 -14.59 -10.28
N GLY A 56 -6.74 -14.61 -8.94
CA GLY A 56 -8.01 -14.45 -8.23
C GLY A 56 -8.40 -13.04 -7.86
N GLN A 57 -9.42 -12.93 -7.02
CA GLN A 57 -9.76 -11.71 -6.31
C GLN A 57 -8.78 -11.50 -5.15
N PRO A 58 -8.42 -10.25 -4.82
CA PRO A 58 -7.53 -9.99 -3.70
C PRO A 58 -8.21 -10.40 -2.38
N THR A 59 -7.43 -10.95 -1.45
CA THR A 59 -7.93 -11.54 -0.18
C THR A 59 -7.37 -10.88 1.06
N SER A 60 -6.14 -10.37 1.00
CA SER A 60 -5.46 -9.73 2.12
C SER A 60 -4.26 -8.93 1.63
N ILE A 61 -3.82 -7.99 2.46
CA ILE A 61 -2.57 -7.25 2.28
C ILE A 61 -1.66 -7.56 3.47
N GLY A 62 -0.38 -7.82 3.22
CA GLY A 62 0.64 -7.98 4.25
C GLY A 62 1.71 -6.89 4.13
N ILE A 63 2.08 -6.27 5.25
CA ILE A 63 3.14 -5.26 5.31
C ILE A 63 4.22 -5.70 6.29
N SER A 64 5.36 -6.17 5.78
CA SER A 64 6.42 -6.76 6.60
C SER A 64 7.10 -5.77 7.55
N ASP A 65 7.73 -6.28 8.61
CA ASP A 65 8.59 -5.48 9.49
C ASP A 65 10.01 -5.28 8.92
N HIS A 66 10.13 -5.13 7.60
CA HIS A 66 11.42 -5.03 6.92
C HIS A 66 12.21 -3.79 7.39
N PRO A 67 13.56 -3.85 7.47
CA PRO A 67 14.39 -2.71 7.90
C PRO A 67 14.29 -1.43 7.05
N MET A 68 13.60 -1.46 5.91
CA MET A 68 13.27 -0.25 5.12
C MET A 68 12.03 0.48 5.65
N HIS A 69 11.22 -0.16 6.49
CA HIS A 69 10.06 0.41 7.15
C HIS A 69 10.43 1.09 8.48
N GLN A 70 11.49 1.91 8.47
CA GLN A 70 11.95 2.60 9.69
C GLN A 70 11.03 3.76 10.07
N ARG A 71 10.25 4.28 9.11
CA ARG A 71 9.36 5.40 9.33
C ARG A 71 7.92 5.01 8.97
N PRO A 72 6.91 5.54 9.68
CA PRO A 72 5.51 5.35 9.33
C PRO A 72 5.18 5.73 7.87
N LEU A 73 5.90 6.70 7.31
CA LEU A 73 5.78 7.08 5.90
C LEU A 73 6.08 5.91 4.95
N ASP A 74 7.12 5.13 5.25
CA ASP A 74 7.57 4.03 4.39
C ASP A 74 6.52 2.91 4.40
N VAL A 75 6.02 2.57 5.59
CA VAL A 75 4.90 1.61 5.79
C VAL A 75 3.66 2.03 5.02
N VAL A 76 3.28 3.31 5.10
CA VAL A 76 2.07 3.84 4.45
C VAL A 76 2.24 3.91 2.92
N ALA A 77 3.45 4.22 2.42
CA ALA A 77 3.73 4.18 0.99
C ALA A 77 3.62 2.75 0.44
N THR A 78 4.17 1.76 1.15
CA THR A 78 4.02 0.34 0.79
C THR A 78 2.57 -0.10 0.85
N LEU A 79 1.82 0.28 1.89
CA LEU A 79 0.39 -0.01 1.94
C LEU A 79 -0.37 0.57 0.75
N ALA A 80 -0.08 1.82 0.36
CA ALA A 80 -0.71 2.47 -0.79
C ALA A 80 -0.43 1.71 -2.10
N HIS A 81 0.80 1.22 -2.28
CA HIS A 81 1.19 0.39 -3.41
C HIS A 81 0.42 -0.94 -3.43
N GLU A 82 0.33 -1.65 -2.31
CA GLU A 82 -0.41 -2.92 -2.25
C GLU A 82 -1.92 -2.72 -2.42
N MET A 83 -2.49 -1.65 -1.88
CA MET A 83 -3.88 -1.30 -2.10
C MET A 83 -4.17 -0.99 -3.57
N LEU A 84 -3.23 -0.38 -4.30
CA LEU A 84 -3.37 -0.17 -5.73
C LEU A 84 -3.43 -1.49 -6.51
N HIS A 85 -2.59 -2.47 -6.15
CA HIS A 85 -2.68 -3.84 -6.67
C HIS A 85 -4.04 -4.49 -6.42
N SER A 86 -4.65 -4.21 -5.27
CA SER A 86 -6.00 -4.73 -4.95
C SER A 86 -7.13 -4.04 -5.72
N ALA A 87 -6.90 -2.82 -6.22
CA ALA A 87 -7.88 -2.01 -6.92
C ALA A 87 -7.85 -2.19 -8.45
N LEU A 88 -6.81 -2.85 -8.96
CA LEU A 88 -6.60 -3.09 -10.39
C LEU A 88 -6.75 -4.59 -10.72
N PRO A 89 -7.07 -4.94 -11.99
CA PRO A 89 -6.98 -6.32 -12.45
C PRO A 89 -5.56 -6.87 -12.23
N TRP A 90 -5.45 -8.13 -11.82
CA TRP A 90 -4.16 -8.76 -11.49
C TRP A 90 -3.18 -8.76 -12.68
N GLU A 91 -3.70 -8.75 -13.91
CA GLU A 91 -2.93 -8.72 -15.15
C GLU A 91 -2.15 -7.41 -15.36
N VAL A 92 -2.57 -6.33 -14.67
CA VAL A 92 -1.91 -5.03 -14.79
C VAL A 92 -0.52 -5.06 -14.17
N ASP A 93 -0.37 -5.79 -13.05
CA ASP A 93 0.87 -5.92 -12.28
C ASP A 93 1.60 -4.56 -12.15
N HIS A 94 2.89 -4.48 -12.49
CA HIS A 94 3.67 -3.23 -12.51
C HIS A 94 3.72 -2.55 -13.89
N GLY A 95 2.73 -2.79 -14.75
CA GLY A 95 2.65 -2.22 -16.09
C GLY A 95 2.32 -0.72 -16.14
N PRO A 96 2.18 -0.14 -17.35
CA PRO A 96 1.96 1.30 -17.53
C PRO A 96 0.70 1.85 -16.85
N VAL A 97 -0.35 1.04 -16.76
CA VAL A 97 -1.60 1.42 -16.06
C VAL A 97 -1.36 1.56 -14.56
N PHE A 98 -0.62 0.63 -13.95
CA PHE A 98 -0.21 0.74 -12.56
C PHE A 98 0.64 1.97 -12.33
N GLU A 99 1.67 2.16 -13.17
CA GLU A 99 2.58 3.31 -13.08
C GLU A 99 1.82 4.64 -13.16
N GLN A 100 0.84 4.77 -14.05
CA GLN A 100 0.00 5.96 -14.16
C GLN A 100 -0.73 6.26 -12.84
N HIS A 101 -1.37 5.25 -12.25
CA HIS A 101 -2.12 5.42 -11.01
C HIS A 101 -1.20 5.65 -9.81
N ALA A 102 -0.08 4.94 -9.71
CA ALA A 102 0.93 5.14 -8.68
C ALA A 102 1.47 6.59 -8.71
N ASN A 103 1.82 7.08 -9.89
CA ASN A 103 2.25 8.48 -10.09
C ASN A 103 1.17 9.49 -9.68
N ALA A 104 -0.10 9.21 -10.00
CA ALA A 104 -1.22 10.07 -9.61
C ALA A 104 -1.46 10.09 -8.09
N MET A 105 -1.12 9.01 -7.37
CA MET A 105 -1.10 8.99 -5.90
C MET A 105 0.10 9.76 -5.33
N GLY A 106 1.08 10.11 -6.16
CA GLY A 106 2.34 10.73 -5.74
C GLY A 106 3.45 9.73 -5.38
N LEU A 107 3.28 8.44 -5.70
CA LEU A 107 4.36 7.46 -5.67
C LEU A 107 5.17 7.58 -6.97
N ILE A 108 6.49 7.74 -6.86
CA ILE A 108 7.37 8.05 -7.98
C ILE A 108 8.40 6.94 -8.21
N GLY A 109 9.14 7.04 -9.31
CA GLY A 109 10.19 6.09 -9.66
C GLY A 109 9.64 4.79 -10.26
N PRO A 110 10.49 3.76 -10.42
CA PRO A 110 10.06 2.46 -10.94
C PRO A 110 8.95 1.87 -10.04
N PRO A 111 7.84 1.34 -10.60
CA PRO A 111 6.73 0.80 -9.82
C PRO A 111 7.15 -0.22 -8.77
N THR A 112 8.19 -1.03 -9.04
CA THR A 112 8.70 -2.04 -8.11
C THR A 112 9.46 -1.50 -6.90
N SER A 113 9.82 -0.21 -6.88
CA SER A 113 10.68 0.40 -5.86
C SER A 113 9.92 1.27 -4.85
N THR A 114 8.58 1.36 -4.94
CA THR A 114 7.67 2.14 -4.08
C THR A 114 8.33 3.36 -3.41
N VAL A 115 8.48 4.46 -4.15
CA VAL A 115 9.13 5.67 -3.61
C VAL A 115 8.09 6.77 -3.36
N PRO A 116 7.89 7.25 -2.12
CA PRO A 116 6.97 8.35 -1.85
C PRO A 116 7.55 9.68 -2.37
N GLY A 117 6.89 10.28 -3.36
CA GLY A 117 7.24 11.58 -3.90
C GLY A 117 6.74 12.75 -3.04
N PRO A 118 7.09 14.00 -3.38
CA PRO A 118 6.75 15.17 -2.58
C PRO A 118 5.25 15.33 -2.30
N GLN A 119 4.40 14.98 -3.27
CA GLN A 119 2.93 15.06 -3.11
C GLN A 119 2.41 14.05 -2.10
N PHE A 120 2.90 12.81 -2.14
CA PHE A 120 2.54 11.77 -1.18
C PHE A 120 3.03 12.13 0.23
N ILE A 121 4.23 12.69 0.34
CA ILE A 121 4.79 13.15 1.63
C ILE A 121 3.95 14.28 2.22
N ASP A 122 3.52 15.25 1.41
CA ASP A 122 2.63 16.32 1.88
C ASP A 122 1.27 15.77 2.33
N TRP A 123 0.66 14.89 1.53
CA TRP A 123 -0.57 14.21 1.91
C TRP A 123 -0.41 13.45 3.23
N PHE A 124 0.65 12.67 3.39
CA PHE A 124 0.94 11.93 4.62
C PHE A 124 1.04 12.87 5.83
N ASN A 125 1.76 13.99 5.70
CA ASN A 125 1.94 14.95 6.78
C ASN A 125 0.64 15.65 7.18
N ARG A 126 -0.28 15.88 6.24
CA ARG A 126 -1.57 16.51 6.52
C ARG A 126 -2.62 15.52 7.02
N ARG A 127 -2.62 14.30 6.49
CA ARG A 127 -3.71 13.33 6.67
C ARG A 127 -3.43 12.28 7.72
N ILE A 128 -2.20 11.77 7.77
CA ILE A 128 -1.83 10.61 8.58
C ILE A 128 -1.06 11.04 9.83
N LYS A 129 -0.01 11.84 9.65
CA LYS A 129 0.88 12.26 10.73
C LYS A 129 0.17 12.84 11.97
N PRO A 130 -0.90 13.65 11.85
CA PRO A 130 -1.61 14.18 13.03
C PRO A 130 -2.25 13.08 13.89
N ALA A 131 -2.61 11.93 13.30
CA ALA A 131 -3.17 10.80 14.03
C ALA A 131 -2.11 9.97 14.78
N LEU A 132 -0.82 10.24 14.54
CA LEU A 132 0.31 9.56 15.20
C LEU A 132 0.73 10.24 16.51
N ALA A 133 0.31 11.49 16.71
CA ALA A 133 0.70 12.34 17.83
C ALA A 133 0.00 11.98 19.14
#